data_AF-A0A960G6B6-F1
#
_entry.id   AF-A0A960G6B6-F1
#
_cell.length_a   1.000
_cell.length_b   1.000
_cell.length_c   1.000
_cell.angle_alpha   90.00
_cell.angle_beta   90.00
_cell.angle_gamma   90.00
#
_symmetry.space_group_name_H-M   'P 1'
#
loop_
_entity.id
_entity.type
_entity.pdbx_description
1 polymer ?
#
loop_
_entity_poly.entity_id
_entity_poly.type
_entity_poly.pdbx_seq_one_letter_code
_entity_poly.pdbx_strand_id
1 'polypeptide(L)' 'MAVVALASASGSPGVTTTSLGLALAWPRPVLLVEADPTGGSGILAGFFRGLREYDAGLVEVALSPLG' A
#
# COMPACT_ATOMS: atom_id res chain seq x y z
N MET A 1 16.67 -11.43 2.80
CA MET A 1 15.52 -10.72 2.20
C MET A 1 15.42 -9.37 2.89
N ALA A 2 15.24 -8.27 2.16
CA ALA A 2 15.19 -6.93 2.77
C ALA A 2 13.74 -6.44 2.82
N VAL A 3 13.36 -5.82 3.94
CA VAL A 3 12.09 -5.11 4.11
C VAL A 3 12.41 -3.63 4.21
N VAL A 4 11.79 -2.83 3.36
CA VAL A 4 11.97 -1.37 3.34
C VAL A 4 10.64 -0.74 3.73
N ALA A 5 10.61 -0.09 4.89
CA ALA A 5 9.43 0.60 5.39
C ALA A 5 9.56 2.11 5.12
N LEU A 6 8.57 2.67 4.44
CA LEU A 6 8.42 4.12 4.29
C LEU A 6 7.24 4.56 5.16
N ALA A 7 7.48 5.52 6.04
CA ALA A 7 6.49 5.98 6.99
C ALA A 7 6.51 7.51 7.12
N SER A 8 5.38 8.09 7.49
CA SER A 8 5.25 9.51 7.84
C SER A 8 4.30 9.66 9.02
N ALA A 9 4.59 10.63 9.89
CA ALA A 9 3.80 10.88 11.10
C ALA A 9 2.46 11.60 10.85
N SER A 10 2.28 12.25 9.70
CA SER A 10 1.19 13.22 9.50
C SER A 10 0.22 12.89 8.36
N GLY A 11 0.11 11.62 7.94
CA GLY A 11 -0.70 11.23 6.78
C GLY A 11 -0.15 11.85 5.50
N SER A 12 0.86 11.21 4.91
CA SER A 12 1.59 11.79 3.77
C SER A 12 1.26 11.04 2.48
N PRO A 13 0.45 11.61 1.58
CA PRO A 13 0.28 11.08 0.22
C PRO A 13 1.59 10.88 -0.54
N GLY A 14 2.63 11.65 -0.16
CA GLY A 14 3.98 11.51 -0.69
C GLY A 14 4.59 10.14 -0.41
N VAL A 15 4.36 9.56 0.77
CA VAL A 15 4.88 8.22 1.12
C VAL A 15 4.30 7.15 0.20
N THR A 16 2.99 7.15 -0.03
CA THR A 16 2.32 6.21 -0.94
C THR A 16 2.82 6.39 -2.39
N THR A 17 3.01 7.63 -2.82
CA THR A 17 3.50 7.92 -4.17
C THR A 17 4.94 7.45 -4.36
N THR A 18 5.80 7.74 -3.38
CA THR A 18 7.20 7.31 -3.41
C THR A 18 7.33 5.79 -3.33
N SER A 19 6.56 5.13 -2.46
CA SER A 19 6.59 3.67 -2.34
C SER A 19 6.15 2.98 -3.63
N LEU A 20 5.09 3.48 -4.27
CA LEU A 20 4.64 3.01 -5.58
C LEU A 20 5.68 3.24 -6.67
N GLY A 21 6.27 4.45 -6.73
CA GLY A 21 7.32 4.76 -7.70
C GLY A 21 8.55 3.86 -7.55
N LEU A 22 8.98 3.60 -6.30
CA LEU A 22 10.07 2.67 -6.03
C LEU A 22 9.73 1.25 -6.46
N ALA A 23 8.51 0.76 -6.20
CA ALA A 23 8.08 -0.57 -6.60
C ALA A 23 8.07 -0.72 -8.13
N LEU A 24 7.58 0.28 -8.86
CA LEU A 24 7.54 0.29 -10.33
C LEU A 24 8.94 0.39 -10.95
N ALA A 25 9.87 1.12 -10.31
CA ALA A 25 11.23 1.31 -10.81
C ALA A 25 12.23 0.27 -10.31
N TRP A 26 11.79 -0.70 -9.49
CA TRP A 26 12.73 -1.63 -8.85
C TRP A 26 13.35 -2.59 -9.87
N PRO A 27 14.68 -2.85 -9.82
CA PRO A 27 15.37 -3.65 -10.84
C PRO A 27 15.07 -5.15 -10.78
N ARG A 28 14.27 -5.60 -9.82
CA ARG A 28 13.88 -6.99 -9.59
C ARG A 28 12.44 -7.05 -9.06
N PRO A 29 11.75 -8.19 -9.15
CA PRO A 29 10.41 -8.32 -8.60
C PRO A 29 10.36 -7.97 -7.11
N VAL A 30 9.36 -7.17 -6.71
CA VAL A 30 9.10 -6.74 -5.34
C VAL A 30 7.62 -6.79 -5.02
N LEU A 31 7.31 -6.98 -3.74
CA LEU A 31 5.96 -6.82 -3.21
C LEU A 31 5.86 -5.45 -2.53
N LEU A 32 4.87 -4.67 -2.95
CA LEU A 32 4.50 -3.42 -2.28
C LEU A 32 3.28 -3.70 -1.39
N VAL A 33 3.36 -3.29 -0.12
CA VAL A 33 2.28 -3.41 0.85
C VAL A 33 1.89 -2.00 1.31
N GLU A 34 0.65 -1.61 1.04
CA GLU A 34 0.08 -0.34 1.55
C GLU A 34 -0.42 -0.57 2.98
N ALA A 35 0.42 -0.27 3.97
CA ALA A 35 0.14 -0.49 5.39
C ALA A 35 -0.54 0.70 6.09
N ASP A 36 -1.46 1.37 5.40
CA ASP A 36 -2.25 2.46 5.97
C ASP A 36 -3.49 1.91 6.71
N PRO A 37 -3.62 2.11 8.04
CA PRO A 37 -4.76 1.59 8.80
C PRO A 37 -6.07 2.36 8.58
N THR A 38 -6.07 3.47 7.83
CA THR A 38 -7.28 4.29 7.61
C THR A 38 -8.33 3.62 6.72
N GLY A 39 -7.99 2.50 6.07
CA GLY A 39 -8.90 1.70 5.26
C GLY A 39 -9.14 2.24 3.84
N GLY A 40 -8.56 3.39 3.50
CA GLY A 40 -8.49 3.87 2.12
C GLY A 40 -7.23 3.37 1.41
N SER A 41 -7.31 3.16 0.10
CA SER A 41 -6.13 2.92 -0.74
C SER A 41 -5.92 4.09 -1.71
N GLY A 42 -4.83 4.83 -1.51
CA GLY A 42 -4.40 5.88 -2.43
C GLY A 42 -3.96 5.30 -3.78
N ILE A 43 -3.50 4.05 -3.80
CA ILE A 43 -3.11 3.33 -5.01
C ILE A 43 -4.33 2.97 -5.86
N LEU A 44 -5.40 2.44 -5.25
CA LEU A 44 -6.64 2.12 -5.96
C LEU A 44 -7.32 3.37 -6.52
N ALA A 45 -7.46 4.41 -5.70
CA ALA A 45 -8.07 5.67 -6.14
C ALA A 45 -7.20 6.42 -7.17
N GLY A 46 -5.88 6.41 -6.99
CA GLY A 46 -4.92 7.14 -7.81
C GLY A 46 -4.43 6.35 -9.02
N PHE A 47 -3.45 5.46 -8.82
CA PHE A 47 -2.77 4.75 -9.90
C PHE A 47 -3.72 3.91 -10.76
N PHE A 48 -4.64 3.20 -10.11
CA PHE A 48 -5.65 2.41 -10.81
C PHE A 48 -6.89 3.21 -11.22
N ARG A 49 -6.98 4.50 -10.84
CA ARG A 49 -8.07 5.41 -11.19
C ARG A 49 -9.46 4.87 -10.83
N GLY A 50 -9.57 4.08 -9.77
CA GLY A 50 -10.81 3.43 -9.35
C GLY A 50 -11.32 2.33 -10.29
N LEU A 51 -10.50 1.88 -11.25
CA LEU A 51 -10.86 0.80 -12.19
C LEU A 51 -10.60 -0.61 -11.62
N ARG A 52 -10.04 -0.69 -10.42
CA ARG A 52 -9.79 -1.94 -9.71
C ARG A 52 -10.63 -1.98 -8.45
N GLU A 53 -11.40 -3.05 -8.32
CA GLU A 53 -12.15 -3.34 -7.11
C GLU A 53 -11.19 -3.76 -6.00
N TYR A 54 -11.57 -3.40 -4.78
CA TYR A 54 -10.95 -3.90 -3.58
C TYR A 54 -11.57 -5.26 -3.24
N ASP A 55 -10.76 -6.31 -3.27
CA ASP A 55 -11.23 -7.69 -3.05
C ASP A 55 -10.90 -8.17 -1.62
N ALA A 56 -9.66 -7.91 -1.18
CA ALA A 56 -9.20 -8.12 0.20
C ALA A 56 -7.93 -7.28 0.46
N GLY A 57 -7.69 -6.92 1.72
CA GLY A 57 -6.51 -6.16 2.12
C GLY A 57 -6.18 -6.30 3.62
N LEU A 58 -5.36 -5.39 4.11
CA LEU A 58 -4.83 -5.48 5.49
C LEU A 58 -5.91 -5.26 6.55
N VAL A 59 -6.98 -4.54 6.23
CA VAL A 59 -8.09 -4.31 7.17
C VAL A 59 -8.82 -5.63 7.45
N GLU A 60 -9.15 -6.44 6.44
CA GLU A 60 -9.78 -7.75 6.65
C GLU A 60 -8.86 -8.70 7.40
N VAL A 61 -7.55 -8.63 7.14
CA VAL A 61 -6.55 -9.41 7.90
C VAL A 61 -6.53 -8.96 9.36
N ALA A 62 -6.55 -7.66 9.65
CA ALA A 62 -6.54 -7.13 11.01
C ALA A 62 -7.83 -7.42 11.78
N LEU A 63 -8.97 -7.49 11.09
CA LEU A 63 -10.28 -7.82 11.67
C LEU A 63 -10.58 -9.31 11.68
N SER A 64 -9.72 -10.13 11.07
CA SER A 64 -9.89 -11.57 11.03
C SER A 64 -9.83 -12.17 12.43
N PRO A 65 -10.74 -13.09 12.78
CA PRO A 65 -10.73 -13.77 14.09
C PRO A 65 -9.53 -14.71 14.30
N LEU A 66 -8.63 -14.80 13.31
CA LEU A 66 -7.39 -15.58 13.36
C LEU A 66 -6.15 -14.75 13.76
N GLY A 67 -6.34 -13.47 14.11
CA GLY A 67 -5.29 -12.58 14.64
C GLY A 67 -4.87 -12.92 16.06
#